data_AF-A0A090QKZ6-F1
#
_entry.id   AF-A0A090QKZ6-F1
#
_cell.length_a   1.000
_cell.length_b   1.000
_cell.length_c   1.000
_cell.angle_alpha   90.00
_cell.angle_beta   90.00
_cell.angle_gamma   90.00
#
_symmetry.space_group_name_H-M   'P 1'
#
loop_
_entity.id
_entity.type
_entity.pdbx_description
1 polymer ?
#
loop_
_entity_poly.entity_id
_entity_poly.type
_entity_poly.pdbx_seq_one_letter_code
_entity_poly.pdbx_strand_id
1 'polypeptide(L)'
;MNEMITATLDQDQKNGSHMGEKIFQTNNYHFAGIGHFAMDFAKLMTQGFDGVIQQAEDALAKLSKRDPEFASKRDYYKATLITQNAAKKYITRYADLANQMAANESDETRKQELSAMAENCYQIAGGVPQTFWQAVQLFNFATTLTQIEGNGHSISYGRMDQWLHPIYLADTQKTAHRKRSFLNCSKCFTSR
;
A
#
# COMPACT_ATOMS: atom_id res chain seq x y z
N MET A 1 -0.68 -28.54 1.70
CA MET A 1 0.56 -27.83 2.06
C MET A 1 0.91 -28.02 3.54
N ASN A 2 0.01 -27.69 4.47
CA ASN A 2 0.26 -27.88 5.92
C ASN A 2 0.56 -29.34 6.31
N GLU A 3 -0.18 -30.31 5.79
CA GLU A 3 0.07 -31.74 6.08
C GLU A 3 1.44 -32.22 5.58
N MET A 4 1.94 -31.67 4.47
CA MET A 4 3.26 -32.05 3.94
C MET A 4 4.40 -31.50 4.82
N ILE A 5 4.27 -30.27 5.32
CA ILE A 5 5.29 -29.68 6.21
C ILE A 5 5.28 -30.40 7.55
N THR A 6 4.09 -30.64 8.12
CA THR A 6 3.96 -31.40 9.38
C THR A 6 4.49 -32.83 9.25
N ALA A 7 4.37 -33.45 8.07
CA ALA A 7 4.94 -34.77 7.81
C ALA A 7 6.48 -34.79 7.81
N THR A 8 7.13 -33.66 7.51
CA THR A 8 8.61 -33.55 7.54
C THR A 8 9.18 -33.28 8.93
N LEU A 9 8.35 -32.96 9.93
CA LEU A 9 8.80 -32.73 11.30
C LEU A 9 9.03 -34.05 12.03
N ASP A 10 10.14 -34.15 12.75
CA ASP A 10 10.37 -35.24 13.70
C ASP A 10 9.47 -35.08 14.95
N GLN A 11 9.52 -36.07 15.86
CA GLN A 11 8.63 -36.09 17.02
C GLN A 11 8.91 -34.96 18.01
N ASP A 12 10.18 -34.62 18.24
CA ASP A 12 10.56 -33.55 19.17
C ASP A 12 10.18 -32.18 18.60
N GLN A 13 10.34 -32.00 17.29
CA GLN A 13 9.87 -30.82 16.56
C GLN A 13 8.35 -30.69 16.62
N LYS A 14 7.60 -31.79 16.46
CA LYS A 14 6.13 -31.76 16.63
C LYS A 14 5.74 -31.34 18.03
N ASN A 15 6.37 -31.93 19.05
CA ASN A 15 6.15 -31.60 20.46
C ASN A 15 6.47 -30.13 20.76
N GLY A 16 7.55 -29.58 20.21
CA GLY A 16 7.92 -28.17 20.40
C GLY A 16 7.11 -27.17 19.55
N SER A 17 6.41 -27.63 18.52
CA SER A 17 5.68 -26.77 17.58
C SER A 17 4.27 -26.36 18.07
N HIS A 18 3.52 -25.69 17.19
CA HIS A 18 2.09 -25.39 17.36
C HIS A 18 1.19 -26.59 17.69
N MET A 19 1.67 -27.83 17.45
CA MET A 19 0.94 -29.07 17.76
C MET A 19 1.10 -29.56 19.20
N GLY A 20 2.07 -29.05 19.96
CA GLY A 20 2.36 -29.48 21.33
C GLY A 20 2.54 -28.30 22.29
N GLU A 21 3.73 -28.18 22.86
CA GLU A 21 4.13 -27.20 23.88
C GLU A 21 4.28 -25.76 23.36
N LYS A 22 4.23 -25.56 22.03
CA LYS A 22 4.27 -24.23 21.38
C LYS A 22 5.50 -23.39 21.71
N ILE A 23 6.65 -24.04 21.92
CA ILE A 23 7.97 -23.40 22.09
C ILE A 23 8.32 -22.58 20.85
N PHE A 24 7.93 -23.04 19.65
CA PHE A 24 8.01 -22.28 18.41
C PHE A 24 6.73 -22.45 17.58
N GLN A 25 6.36 -21.41 16.83
CA GLN A 25 5.13 -21.35 16.05
C GLN A 25 5.41 -21.03 14.59
N THR A 26 5.60 -22.07 13.77
CA THR A 26 5.81 -21.96 12.33
C THR A 26 4.50 -21.89 11.54
N ASN A 27 3.39 -22.27 12.17
CA ASN A 27 2.09 -22.38 11.52
C ASN A 27 1.52 -21.06 10.99
N ASN A 28 1.96 -19.93 11.53
CA ASN A 28 1.47 -18.62 11.12
C ASN A 28 1.65 -18.41 9.59
N TYR A 29 2.85 -18.71 9.08
CA TYR A 29 3.15 -18.62 7.64
C TYR A 29 2.79 -19.88 6.84
N HIS A 30 2.35 -20.94 7.51
CA HIS A 30 1.76 -22.10 6.83
C HIS A 30 0.32 -21.82 6.40
N PHE A 31 -0.40 -21.01 7.18
CA PHE A 31 -1.82 -20.69 6.98
C PHE A 31 -2.05 -19.28 6.40
N ALA A 32 -1.08 -18.40 6.51
CA ALA A 32 -1.14 -17.04 5.98
C ALA A 32 0.14 -16.67 5.23
N GLY A 33 0.08 -15.58 4.47
CA GLY A 33 1.25 -14.93 3.91
C GLY A 33 2.20 -14.42 5.00
N ILE A 34 3.42 -14.08 4.62
CA ILE A 34 4.47 -13.69 5.56
C ILE A 34 4.13 -12.34 6.22
N GLY A 35 3.88 -11.30 5.41
CA GLY A 35 3.78 -9.94 5.93
C GLY A 35 5.07 -9.55 6.68
N HIS A 36 4.96 -8.91 7.85
CA HIS A 36 6.10 -8.52 8.69
C HIS A 36 7.17 -7.67 7.99
N PHE A 37 6.72 -6.70 7.21
CA PHE A 37 7.59 -5.70 6.62
C PHE A 37 6.95 -4.32 6.72
N ALA A 38 7.76 -3.28 6.55
CA ALA A 38 7.30 -1.94 6.26
C ALA A 38 7.56 -1.67 4.78
N MET A 39 6.52 -1.22 4.06
CA MET A 39 6.71 -0.72 2.69
C MET A 39 7.62 0.51 2.71
N ASP A 40 8.31 0.74 1.60
CA ASP A 40 9.05 1.98 1.39
C ASP A 40 8.08 3.14 1.08
N PHE A 41 7.36 3.58 2.11
CA PHE A 41 6.43 4.69 2.02
C PHE A 41 7.14 5.99 1.66
N ALA A 42 8.40 6.19 2.07
CA ALA A 42 9.15 7.37 1.68
C ALA A 42 9.31 7.44 0.16
N LYS A 43 9.65 6.32 -0.48
CA LYS A 43 9.68 6.22 -1.95
C LYS A 43 8.31 6.45 -2.57
N LEU A 44 7.26 5.82 -2.05
CA LEU A 44 5.90 6.01 -2.57
C LEU A 44 5.44 7.49 -2.47
N MET A 45 5.74 8.15 -1.35
CA MET A 45 5.39 9.56 -1.12
C MET A 45 6.21 10.54 -1.95
N THR A 46 7.36 10.12 -2.51
CA THR A 46 8.22 10.99 -3.33
C THR A 46 8.14 10.70 -4.82
N GLN A 47 7.69 9.50 -5.20
CA GLN A 47 7.69 9.04 -6.59
C GLN A 47 6.30 8.67 -7.12
N GLY A 48 5.33 8.42 -6.24
CA GLY A 48 4.03 7.87 -6.62
C GLY A 48 4.16 6.48 -7.25
N PHE A 49 3.05 5.96 -7.77
CA PHE A 49 3.07 4.72 -8.55
C PHE A 49 3.77 4.90 -9.89
N ASP A 50 3.67 6.08 -10.50
CA ASP A 50 4.28 6.36 -11.81
C ASP A 50 5.81 6.32 -11.76
N GLY A 51 6.44 6.80 -10.69
CA GLY A 51 7.89 6.69 -10.57
C GLY A 51 8.38 5.25 -10.36
N VAL A 52 7.58 4.38 -9.73
CA VAL A 52 7.88 2.95 -9.62
C VAL A 52 7.70 2.24 -10.96
N ILE A 53 6.65 2.58 -11.71
CA ILE A 53 6.40 2.10 -13.08
C ILE A 53 7.58 2.48 -13.97
N GLN A 54 7.98 3.75 -13.97
CA GLN A 54 9.10 4.23 -14.79
C GLN A 54 10.40 3.48 -14.47
N GLN A 55 10.68 3.19 -13.20
CA GLN A 55 11.85 2.39 -12.83
C GLN A 55 11.80 0.97 -13.39
N ALA A 56 10.63 0.34 -13.36
CA ALA A 56 10.46 -1.00 -13.91
C ALA A 56 10.55 -0.99 -15.45
N GLU A 57 10.02 0.02 -16.12
CA GLU A 57 10.16 0.22 -17.58
C GLU A 57 11.63 0.42 -17.97
N ASP A 58 12.33 1.32 -17.28
CA ASP A 58 13.75 1.60 -17.52
C ASP A 58 14.62 0.36 -17.29
N ALA A 59 14.34 -0.40 -16.22
CA ALA A 59 15.07 -1.63 -15.92
C ALA A 59 14.79 -2.73 -16.96
N LEU A 60 13.55 -2.85 -17.42
CA LEU A 60 13.16 -3.79 -18.47
C LEU A 60 13.81 -3.44 -19.81
N ALA A 61 13.89 -2.14 -20.16
CA ALA A 61 14.51 -1.67 -21.39
C ALA A 61 16.03 -1.90 -21.44
N LYS A 62 16.70 -1.87 -20.28
CA LYS A 62 18.15 -2.10 -20.16
C LYS A 62 18.53 -3.58 -20.10
N LEU A 63 17.56 -4.49 -20.03
CA LEU A 63 17.81 -5.90 -19.78
C LEU A 63 18.41 -6.61 -21.00
N SER A 64 19.52 -7.32 -20.80
CA SER A 64 20.25 -8.00 -21.90
C SER A 64 19.92 -9.48 -21.96
N LYS A 65 19.58 -9.99 -23.15
CA LYS A 65 19.36 -11.44 -23.36
C LYS A 65 20.59 -12.31 -23.09
N ARG A 66 21.77 -11.70 -22.91
CA ARG A 66 23.00 -12.39 -22.53
C ARG A 66 23.10 -12.63 -21.02
N ASP A 67 22.27 -11.98 -20.23
CA ASP A 67 22.27 -12.14 -18.78
C ASP A 67 21.67 -13.50 -18.40
N PRO A 68 22.34 -14.31 -17.55
CA PRO A 68 21.80 -15.59 -17.10
C PRO A 68 20.42 -15.49 -16.43
N GLU A 69 20.12 -14.32 -15.85
CA GLU A 69 18.87 -14.01 -15.16
C GLU A 69 17.85 -13.26 -16.06
N PHE A 70 18.08 -13.17 -17.37
CA PHE A 70 17.21 -12.39 -18.28
C PHE A 70 15.74 -12.78 -18.14
N ALA A 71 15.43 -14.07 -18.16
CA ALA A 71 14.04 -14.54 -18.14
C ALA A 71 13.34 -14.15 -16.82
N SER A 72 13.97 -14.41 -15.67
CA SER A 72 13.39 -14.11 -14.35
C SER A 72 13.24 -12.61 -14.13
N LYS A 73 14.25 -11.79 -14.49
CA LYS A 73 14.16 -10.32 -14.37
C LYS A 73 13.09 -9.74 -15.29
N ARG A 74 13.01 -10.21 -16.54
CA ARG A 74 11.96 -9.78 -17.48
C ARG A 74 10.57 -10.04 -16.90
N ASP A 75 10.34 -11.24 -16.38
CA ASP A 75 9.03 -11.63 -15.86
C ASP A 75 8.70 -10.89 -14.57
N TYR A 76 9.69 -10.66 -13.71
CA TYR A 76 9.55 -9.80 -12.54
C TYR A 76 9.14 -8.37 -12.90
N TYR A 77 9.85 -7.70 -13.81
CA TYR A 77 9.51 -6.33 -14.21
C TYR A 77 8.13 -6.25 -14.87
N LYS A 78 7.77 -7.21 -15.73
CA LYS A 78 6.43 -7.28 -16.31
C LYS A 78 5.35 -7.47 -15.26
N ALA A 79 5.58 -8.35 -14.28
CA ALA A 79 4.65 -8.53 -13.17
C ALA A 79 4.50 -7.24 -12.36
N THR A 80 5.61 -6.54 -12.06
CA THR A 80 5.58 -5.22 -11.41
C THR A 80 4.75 -4.22 -12.21
N LEU A 81 4.95 -4.11 -13.52
CA LEU A 81 4.16 -3.19 -14.34
C LEU A 81 2.66 -3.50 -14.29
N ILE A 82 2.28 -4.78 -14.33
CA ILE A 82 0.88 -5.19 -14.22
C ILE A 82 0.31 -4.81 -12.85
N THR A 83 1.00 -5.14 -11.76
CA THR A 83 0.49 -4.91 -10.40
C THR A 83 0.41 -3.42 -10.06
N GLN A 84 1.41 -2.63 -10.44
CA GLN A 84 1.37 -1.19 -10.22
C GLN A 84 0.26 -0.52 -11.04
N ASN A 85 0.08 -0.87 -12.32
CA ASN A 85 -1.04 -0.35 -13.12
C ASN A 85 -2.42 -0.78 -12.58
N ALA A 86 -2.53 -1.99 -12.01
CA ALA A 86 -3.74 -2.43 -11.33
C ALA A 86 -4.04 -1.58 -10.08
N ALA A 87 -3.02 -1.21 -9.30
CA ALA A 87 -3.17 -0.29 -8.17
C ALA A 87 -3.71 1.07 -8.62
N LYS A 88 -3.15 1.66 -9.69
CA LYS A 88 -3.66 2.91 -10.28
C LYS A 88 -5.13 2.82 -10.64
N LYS A 89 -5.50 1.73 -11.32
CA LYS A 89 -6.88 1.47 -11.74
C LYS A 89 -7.81 1.31 -10.54
N TYR A 90 -7.36 0.65 -9.47
CA TYR A 90 -8.13 0.49 -8.24
C TYR A 90 -8.45 1.84 -7.59
N ILE A 91 -7.44 2.71 -7.47
CA ILE A 91 -7.63 4.07 -6.90
C ILE A 91 -8.55 4.90 -7.80
N THR A 92 -8.38 4.83 -9.12
CA THR A 92 -9.23 5.55 -10.09
C THR A 92 -10.70 5.16 -9.94
N ARG A 93 -11.01 3.88 -9.69
CA ARG A 93 -12.39 3.44 -9.44
C ARG A 93 -13.02 4.11 -8.21
N TYR A 94 -12.24 4.38 -7.17
CA TYR A 94 -12.72 5.13 -6.01
C TYR A 94 -12.91 6.62 -6.33
N ALA A 95 -12.10 7.19 -7.24
CA ALA A 95 -12.33 8.54 -7.75
C ALA A 95 -13.69 8.63 -8.46
N ASP A 96 -13.92 7.71 -9.41
CA ASP A 96 -15.15 7.64 -10.18
C ASP A 96 -16.38 7.43 -9.28
N LEU A 97 -16.28 6.54 -8.29
CA LEU A 97 -17.34 6.30 -7.31
C LEU A 97 -17.60 7.54 -6.45
N ALA A 98 -16.57 8.22 -5.95
CA ALA A 98 -16.73 9.43 -5.14
C ALA A 98 -17.40 10.56 -5.95
N ASN A 99 -17.05 10.71 -7.23
CA ASN A 99 -17.72 11.65 -8.14
C ASN A 99 -19.20 11.29 -8.36
N GLN A 100 -19.51 10.01 -8.59
CA GLN A 100 -20.90 9.55 -8.73
C GLN A 100 -21.72 9.80 -7.46
N MET A 101 -21.12 9.58 -6.29
CA MET A 101 -21.77 9.88 -5.02
C MET A 101 -21.97 11.38 -4.84
N ALA A 102 -20.98 12.22 -5.17
CA ALA A 102 -21.09 13.68 -5.08
C ALA A 102 -22.22 14.23 -5.98
N ALA A 103 -22.41 13.66 -7.17
CA ALA A 103 -23.47 14.07 -8.08
C ALA A 103 -24.88 13.81 -7.55
N ASN A 104 -25.03 12.81 -6.66
CA ASN A 104 -26.30 12.42 -6.05
C ASN A 104 -26.44 12.90 -4.59
N GLU A 105 -25.47 13.65 -4.08
CA GLU A 105 -25.47 14.12 -2.70
C GLU A 105 -26.22 15.46 -2.57
N SER A 106 -27.06 15.56 -1.55
CA SER A 106 -27.88 16.73 -1.25
C SER A 106 -27.25 17.63 -0.18
N ASP A 107 -26.46 17.05 0.74
CA ASP A 107 -25.68 17.84 1.69
C ASP A 107 -24.48 18.47 0.99
N GLU A 108 -24.49 19.80 0.86
CA GLU A 108 -23.44 20.55 0.15
C GLU A 108 -22.06 20.39 0.79
N THR A 109 -21.97 20.19 2.11
CA THR A 109 -20.68 19.93 2.77
C THR A 109 -20.16 18.56 2.36
N ARG A 110 -21.01 17.54 2.42
CA ARG A 110 -20.62 16.17 2.05
C ARG A 110 -20.29 16.04 0.58
N LYS A 111 -21.02 16.74 -0.28
CA LYS A 111 -20.76 16.82 -1.72
C LYS A 111 -19.37 17.40 -2.01
N GLN A 112 -18.98 18.47 -1.32
CA GLN A 112 -17.64 19.05 -1.44
C GLN A 112 -16.56 18.07 -0.96
N GLU A 113 -16.78 17.35 0.14
CA GLU A 113 -15.86 16.32 0.61
C GLU A 113 -15.68 15.20 -0.42
N LEU A 114 -16.77 14.68 -0.99
CA LEU A 114 -16.74 13.62 -2.00
C LEU A 114 -16.03 14.08 -3.28
N SER A 115 -16.27 15.30 -3.71
CA SER A 115 -15.59 15.89 -4.87
C SER A 115 -14.08 16.02 -4.61
N ALA A 116 -13.69 16.51 -3.43
CA ALA A 116 -12.28 16.58 -3.03
C ALA A 116 -11.63 15.18 -2.89
N MET A 117 -12.36 14.18 -2.41
CA MET A 117 -11.90 12.79 -2.38
C MET A 117 -11.63 12.26 -3.79
N ALA A 118 -12.51 12.58 -4.76
CA ALA A 118 -12.33 12.16 -6.14
C ALA A 118 -11.09 12.80 -6.77
N GLU A 119 -10.92 14.11 -6.61
CA GLU A 119 -9.73 14.84 -7.08
C GLU A 119 -8.44 14.28 -6.47
N ASN A 120 -8.44 14.03 -5.16
CA ASN A 120 -7.31 13.41 -4.47
C ASN A 120 -6.99 12.02 -5.03
N CYS A 121 -8.00 11.17 -5.24
CA CYS A 121 -7.82 9.85 -5.83
C CYS A 121 -7.24 9.94 -7.25
N TYR A 122 -7.71 10.86 -8.12
CA TYR A 122 -7.11 11.02 -9.46
C TYR A 122 -5.64 11.44 -9.39
N GLN A 123 -5.29 12.36 -8.48
CA GLN A 123 -3.91 12.78 -8.29
C GLN A 123 -3.00 11.61 -7.85
N ILE A 124 -3.41 10.88 -6.80
CA ILE A 124 -2.58 9.81 -6.21
C ILE A 124 -2.70 8.46 -6.93
N ALA A 125 -3.60 8.34 -7.90
CA ALA A 125 -3.72 7.13 -8.71
C ALA A 125 -2.41 6.83 -9.46
N GLY A 126 -1.63 7.84 -9.81
CA GLY A 126 -0.28 7.66 -10.37
C GLY A 126 0.75 8.60 -9.74
N GLY A 127 0.35 9.84 -9.49
CA GLY A 127 1.24 10.92 -9.10
C GLY A 127 1.65 10.93 -7.63
N VAL A 128 2.50 11.90 -7.33
CA VAL A 128 3.00 12.20 -5.98
C VAL A 128 1.92 12.96 -5.20
N PRO A 129 1.68 12.63 -3.91
CA PRO A 129 0.75 13.39 -3.08
C PRO A 129 1.30 14.80 -2.80
N GLN A 130 0.47 15.82 -2.97
CA GLN A 130 0.83 17.23 -2.82
C GLN A 130 0.26 17.86 -1.54
N THR A 131 -0.74 17.20 -0.95
CA THR A 131 -1.39 17.58 0.30
C THR A 131 -1.28 16.44 1.30
N PHE A 132 -1.47 16.74 2.59
CA PHE A 132 -1.46 15.72 3.61
C PHE A 132 -2.61 14.73 3.45
N TRP A 133 -3.79 15.20 3.02
CA TRP A 133 -4.92 14.32 2.76
C TRP A 133 -4.56 13.30 1.67
N GLN A 134 -3.98 13.75 0.55
CA GLN A 134 -3.52 12.86 -0.51
C GLN A 134 -2.49 11.84 0.01
N ALA A 135 -1.54 12.27 0.85
CA ALA A 135 -0.52 11.38 1.40
C ALA A 135 -1.10 10.28 2.30
N VAL A 136 -2.01 10.65 3.21
CA VAL A 136 -2.66 9.67 4.10
C VAL A 136 -3.59 8.74 3.29
N GLN A 137 -4.29 9.26 2.29
CA GLN A 137 -5.14 8.45 1.42
C GLN A 137 -4.32 7.46 0.58
N LEU A 138 -3.18 7.88 0.04
CA LEU A 138 -2.26 7.01 -0.70
C LEU A 138 -1.66 5.93 0.20
N PHE A 139 -1.23 6.30 1.40
CA PHE A 139 -0.78 5.36 2.43
C PHE A 139 -1.83 4.29 2.73
N ASN A 140 -3.09 4.69 2.90
CA ASN A 140 -4.19 3.77 3.17
C ASN A 140 -4.40 2.82 1.99
N PHE A 141 -4.49 3.33 0.76
CA PHE A 141 -4.64 2.48 -0.43
C PHE A 141 -3.49 1.48 -0.58
N ALA A 142 -2.24 1.91 -0.44
CA ALA A 142 -1.09 1.02 -0.54
C ALA A 142 -1.12 -0.10 0.51
N THR A 143 -1.48 0.25 1.75
CA THR A 143 -1.62 -0.72 2.85
C THR A 143 -2.76 -1.70 2.60
N THR A 144 -3.92 -1.22 2.16
CA THR A 144 -5.07 -2.07 1.80
C THR A 144 -4.74 -3.00 0.63
N LEU A 145 -4.13 -2.49 -0.43
CA LEU A 145 -3.76 -3.29 -1.60
C LEU A 145 -2.77 -4.40 -1.25
N THR A 146 -1.81 -4.12 -0.35
CA THR A 146 -0.87 -5.13 0.17
C THR A 146 -1.60 -6.26 0.91
N GLN A 147 -2.63 -5.93 1.68
CA GLN A 147 -3.45 -6.92 2.39
C GLN A 147 -4.45 -7.66 1.49
N ILE A 148 -4.79 -7.08 0.32
CA ILE A 148 -5.56 -7.77 -0.72
C ILE A 148 -4.66 -8.77 -1.46
N GLU A 149 -3.40 -8.39 -1.73
CA GLU A 149 -2.42 -9.26 -2.41
C GLU A 149 -2.12 -10.53 -1.61
N GLY A 150 -2.04 -10.43 -0.28
CA GLY A 150 -1.85 -11.57 0.58
C GLY A 150 -2.39 -11.34 1.99
N ASN A 151 -2.75 -12.43 2.67
CA ASN A 151 -3.30 -12.40 4.03
C ASN A 151 -2.22 -12.34 5.13
N GLY A 152 -1.01 -11.90 4.80
CA GLY A 152 0.06 -11.68 5.79
C GLY A 152 -0.24 -10.48 6.68
N HIS A 153 0.10 -10.58 7.95
CA HIS A 153 -0.17 -9.54 8.96
C HIS A 153 1.11 -8.78 9.31
N SER A 154 1.00 -7.83 10.24
CA SER A 154 2.11 -6.98 10.68
C SER A 154 2.71 -6.12 9.56
N ILE A 155 1.88 -5.72 8.58
CA ILE A 155 2.24 -4.69 7.59
C ILE A 155 2.39 -3.37 8.33
N SER A 156 3.63 -3.01 8.58
CA SER A 156 4.00 -1.95 9.49
C SER A 156 4.16 -0.64 8.75
N TYR A 157 3.80 0.48 9.40
CA TYR A 157 3.84 1.79 8.75
C TYR A 157 5.25 2.43 8.77
N GLY A 158 6.18 1.77 9.47
CA GLY A 158 7.51 2.31 9.74
C GLY A 158 7.45 3.61 10.53
N ARG A 159 8.37 4.54 10.23
CA ARG A 159 8.43 5.88 10.83
C ARG A 159 7.50 6.83 10.11
N MET A 160 6.18 6.63 10.27
CA MET A 160 5.15 7.48 9.64
C MET A 160 5.35 8.96 9.90
N ASP A 161 5.78 9.31 11.11
CA ASP A 161 6.18 10.66 11.48
C ASP A 161 7.23 11.24 10.54
N GLN A 162 8.22 10.47 10.08
CA GLN A 162 9.33 10.99 9.29
C GLN A 162 9.00 11.16 7.81
N TRP A 163 8.36 10.17 7.18
CA TRP A 163 8.06 10.24 5.75
C TRP A 163 6.86 11.13 5.42
N LEU A 164 5.95 11.35 6.38
CA LEU A 164 4.78 12.22 6.20
C LEU A 164 5.06 13.69 6.57
N HIS A 165 6.02 13.93 7.45
CA HIS A 165 6.32 15.28 7.96
C HIS A 165 6.67 16.32 6.88
N PRO A 166 7.47 16.02 5.83
CA PRO A 166 7.74 16.99 4.78
C PRO A 166 6.46 17.47 4.06
N ILE A 167 5.53 16.55 3.80
CA ILE A 167 4.25 16.86 3.15
C ILE A 167 3.35 17.66 4.10
N TYR A 168 3.29 17.27 5.37
CA TYR A 168 2.57 18.01 6.41
C TYR A 168 3.05 19.47 6.52
N LEU A 169 4.37 19.70 6.57
CA LEU A 169 4.92 21.05 6.64
C LEU A 169 4.61 21.86 5.38
N ALA A 170 4.77 21.26 4.21
CA ALA A 170 4.46 21.94 2.94
C ALA A 170 2.98 22.34 2.85
N ASP A 171 2.07 21.46 3.27
CA ASP A 171 0.64 21.71 3.22
C ASP A 171 0.20 22.78 4.23
N THR A 172 0.74 22.73 5.46
CA THR A 172 0.45 23.72 6.51
C THR A 172 0.98 25.12 6.20
N GLN A 173 2.09 25.23 5.47
CA GLN A 173 2.59 26.54 4.99
C GLN A 173 1.72 27.11 3.87
N LYS A 174 1.19 26.26 2.98
CA LYS A 174 0.28 26.67 1.90
C LYS A 174 -1.11 27.05 2.43
N THR A 175 -1.58 26.35 3.46
CA THR A 175 -2.90 26.55 4.06
C THR A 175 -2.74 27.06 5.49
N ALA A 176 -2.61 28.38 5.65
CA ALA A 176 -2.20 29.06 6.88
C ALA A 176 -2.93 28.62 8.18
N HIS A 177 -4.14 28.04 8.13
CA HIS A 177 -4.90 27.66 9.32
C HIS A 177 -5.85 26.46 9.13
N ARG A 178 -5.39 25.20 9.34
CA ARG A 178 -6.35 24.08 9.47
C ARG A 178 -5.93 22.85 10.29
N LYS A 179 -5.18 22.99 11.39
CA LYS A 179 -4.78 21.89 12.31
C LYS A 179 -5.90 20.88 12.64
N ARG A 180 -7.17 21.31 12.69
CA ARG A 180 -8.34 20.48 13.00
C ARG A 180 -8.73 19.49 11.88
N SER A 181 -8.50 19.85 10.61
CA SER A 181 -8.79 18.98 9.46
C SER A 181 -7.79 17.81 9.37
N PHE A 182 -6.52 18.07 9.71
CA PHE A 182 -5.49 17.02 9.85
C PHE A 182 -5.85 16.00 10.93
N LEU A 183 -6.26 16.47 12.11
CA LEU A 183 -6.64 15.59 13.21
C LEU A 183 -7.86 14.71 12.84
N ASN A 184 -8.82 15.26 12.11
CA ASN A 184 -9.98 14.51 11.64
C ASN A 184 -9.59 13.47 10.58
N CYS A 185 -8.71 13.83 9.64
CA CYS A 185 -8.18 12.90 8.65
C CYS A 185 -7.45 11.74 9.35
N SER A 186 -6.51 12.02 10.26
CA SER A 186 -5.84 10.98 11.05
C SER A 186 -6.83 10.13 11.84
N LYS A 187 -7.86 10.73 12.45
CA LYS A 187 -8.91 10.00 13.17
C LYS A 187 -9.69 9.05 12.28
N CYS A 188 -10.05 9.43 11.04
CA CYS A 188 -10.74 8.53 10.11
C CYS A 188 -9.97 7.24 9.82
N PHE A 189 -8.63 7.26 9.89
CA PHE A 189 -7.80 6.09 9.64
C PHE A 189 -7.41 5.33 10.92
N THR A 190 -7.58 5.92 12.10
CA THR A 190 -7.25 5.29 13.39
C THR A 190 -8.47 4.90 14.23
N SER A 191 -9.66 5.40 13.89
CA SER A 191 -10.90 5.03 14.57
C SER A 191 -11.32 3.62 14.12
N ARG A 192 -11.12 2.64 15.00
CA ARG A 192 -11.89 1.40 15.00
C ARG A 192 -13.27 1.64 15.56
#